data_AF-A0A640TFT2-F1
#
_entry.id   AF-A0A640TFT2-F1
#
_cell.length_a   1.000
_cell.length_b   1.000
_cell.length_c   1.000
_cell.angle_alpha   90.00
_cell.angle_beta   90.00
_cell.angle_gamma   90.00
#
_symmetry.space_group_name_H-M   'P 1'
#
loop_
_entity.id
_entity.type
_entity.pdbx_description
1 polymer ?
#
loop_
_entity_poly.entity_id
_entity_poly.type
_entity_poly.pdbx_seq_one_letter_code
_entity_poly.pdbx_strand_id
1 'polypeptide(L)'
;MCTDLLHPAGPRQASATARRLRRAVALGAVSVALLCGTAAQSAAAESPGQKIADALRRSPVHVDPSLTSAVDAEQQRELAARIRRSRLPIRVALVPLVEGDSWGGKPEQLAEVVHDRMGGGPSILITLGNYPDDISAREWPSGAHQAFHAAAAVFFQKDMKGAGPAKRVARAIDIIEAGNGDTVYARATAGLGAPKPTQDTADGAGAGAKAPSAHGSPVVRLLSLVVGPVLLLAAVGLLLRRRSRLRDLSTPFALPRSVFAAARQADEAGLRDRAAEEVVRLGEEARTAQGAPASVERALDAYAAAGTVLDRARGVPDLAGVFALVAEGRAALSAATAALPLCFFHPLHGPAVRRIPWRPLGRREQLRVAACETCLRAVRTRRAPEVLTDRRDGRPVPYFEVPAEDSLWAATGYGSLLSGAADSLAGRVQRGDFTRTQD
;
A
#
# COMPACT_ATOMS: atom_id res chain seq x y z
N MET A 1 -31.79 22.81 -95.33
CA MET A 1 -32.18 21.81 -96.34
C MET A 1 -30.91 21.18 -96.88
N CYS A 2 -30.85 19.85 -96.81
CA CYS A 2 -30.03 18.90 -97.58
C CYS A 2 -28.48 18.97 -97.42
N THR A 3 -27.71 17.90 -97.23
CA THR A 3 -27.94 16.44 -97.14
C THR A 3 -26.59 15.80 -96.77
N ASP A 4 -26.62 14.86 -95.82
CA ASP A 4 -26.00 13.52 -95.88
C ASP A 4 -24.48 13.22 -95.97
N LEU A 5 -24.06 12.43 -94.96
CA LEU A 5 -23.42 11.09 -95.02
C LEU A 5 -21.87 10.92 -95.15
N LEU A 6 -21.27 10.54 -94.00
CA LEU A 6 -20.63 9.22 -93.71
C LEU A 6 -19.48 8.68 -94.61
N HIS A 7 -18.25 8.54 -94.07
CA HIS A 7 -17.63 7.23 -93.71
C HIS A 7 -16.23 7.34 -93.01
N PRO A 8 -15.78 6.30 -92.28
CA PRO A 8 -14.81 6.33 -91.16
C PRO A 8 -13.48 5.57 -91.44
N ALA A 9 -12.54 5.56 -90.48
CA ALA A 9 -11.78 4.37 -90.07
C ALA A 9 -10.73 4.68 -88.97
N GLY A 10 -10.68 3.83 -87.93
CA GLY A 10 -9.45 3.56 -87.17
C GLY A 10 -9.54 3.68 -85.64
N PRO A 11 -9.80 2.58 -84.89
CA PRO A 11 -9.65 2.52 -83.45
C PRO A 11 -8.35 1.82 -83.04
N ARG A 12 -7.67 2.27 -81.97
CA ARG A 12 -6.84 1.39 -81.11
C ARG A 12 -6.79 1.92 -79.67
N GLN A 13 -7.60 1.32 -78.81
CA GLN A 13 -7.31 1.21 -77.38
C GLN A 13 -6.51 -0.08 -77.15
N ALA A 14 -5.44 -0.03 -76.35
CA ALA A 14 -5.01 -1.14 -75.53
C ALA A 14 -4.10 -0.64 -74.39
N SER A 15 -4.59 -0.90 -73.18
CA SER A 15 -4.01 -0.75 -71.85
C SER A 15 -2.71 -1.55 -71.63
N ALA A 16 -1.82 -1.07 -70.75
CA ALA A 16 -1.27 -1.87 -69.64
C ALA A 16 -0.33 -1.06 -68.72
N THR A 17 -0.61 -1.19 -67.43
CA THR A 17 0.14 -0.81 -66.22
C THR A 17 1.52 -1.48 -66.06
N ALA A 18 2.53 -0.82 -65.45
CA ALA A 18 3.38 -1.41 -64.36
C ALA A 18 4.56 -0.53 -63.88
N ARG A 19 4.76 -0.56 -62.54
CA ARG A 19 6.01 -0.40 -61.73
C ARG A 19 6.71 0.97 -61.67
N ARG A 20 6.73 1.69 -60.53
CA ARG A 20 7.34 1.47 -59.18
C ARG A 20 8.83 1.89 -59.06
N LEU A 21 9.08 2.77 -58.06
CA LEU A 21 10.32 2.99 -57.25
C LEU A 21 11.44 3.82 -57.93
N ARG A 22 12.19 4.76 -57.33
CA ARG A 22 12.45 5.25 -55.96
C ARG A 22 13.26 6.58 -56.00
N ARG A 23 12.91 7.54 -55.12
CA ARG A 23 13.72 8.42 -54.23
C ARG A 23 14.95 9.24 -54.72
N ALA A 24 14.93 10.56 -54.48
CA ALA A 24 15.90 11.34 -53.64
C ALA A 24 15.38 12.80 -53.46
N VAL A 25 15.05 13.30 -52.24
CA VAL A 25 15.84 13.89 -51.13
C VAL A 25 15.85 15.44 -51.13
N ALA A 26 15.21 15.97 -50.07
CA ALA A 26 15.52 17.16 -49.25
C ALA A 26 15.40 18.59 -49.80
N LEU A 27 14.52 19.40 -49.18
CA LEU A 27 14.83 20.45 -48.18
C LEU A 27 13.65 21.44 -48.10
N GLY A 28 13.05 21.56 -46.91
CA GLY A 28 11.93 22.48 -46.66
C GLY A 28 11.21 22.17 -45.35
N ALA A 29 11.96 22.01 -44.26
CA ALA A 29 11.41 22.06 -42.92
C ALA A 29 11.54 23.51 -42.41
N VAL A 30 10.50 24.03 -41.77
CA VAL A 30 10.55 24.81 -40.51
C VAL A 30 9.12 25.28 -40.17
N SER A 31 8.67 24.90 -38.96
CA SER A 31 7.61 25.52 -38.15
C SER A 31 6.12 25.21 -38.40
N VAL A 32 5.69 23.96 -38.15
CA VAL A 32 4.40 23.67 -37.48
C VAL A 32 4.57 22.43 -36.61
N ALA A 33 5.23 22.56 -35.46
CA ALA A 33 5.34 21.47 -34.48
C ALA A 33 5.52 22.03 -33.06
N LEU A 34 4.50 22.71 -32.53
CA LEU A 34 4.44 23.05 -31.10
C LEU A 34 2.98 23.31 -30.70
N LEU A 35 2.16 22.25 -30.72
CA LEU A 35 0.82 22.23 -30.09
C LEU A 35 0.46 20.84 -29.54
N CYS A 36 1.47 19.99 -29.29
CA CYS A 36 1.32 18.96 -28.27
C CYS A 36 1.70 19.59 -26.95
N GLY A 37 0.75 20.27 -26.32
CA GLY A 37 0.84 20.53 -24.89
C GLY A 37 1.08 19.18 -24.23
N THR A 38 2.28 18.96 -23.73
CA THR A 38 2.47 18.00 -22.65
C THR A 38 1.59 18.55 -21.54
N ALA A 39 0.36 18.05 -21.45
CA ALA A 39 -0.33 17.99 -20.20
C ALA A 39 0.61 17.20 -19.29
N ALA A 40 1.52 17.92 -18.64
CA ALA A 40 2.28 17.40 -17.53
C ALA A 40 1.19 16.91 -16.60
N GLN A 41 0.95 15.60 -16.59
CA GLN A 41 0.18 14.98 -15.55
C GLN A 41 0.94 15.36 -14.30
N SER A 42 0.43 16.40 -13.61
CA SER A 42 0.85 16.76 -12.28
C SER A 42 0.93 15.46 -11.52
N ALA A 43 2.14 15.04 -11.18
CA ALA A 43 2.36 13.83 -10.43
C ALA A 43 1.79 14.13 -9.05
N ALA A 44 0.50 13.82 -8.86
CA ALA A 44 -0.12 13.76 -7.55
C ALA A 44 0.85 12.97 -6.68
N ALA A 45 1.26 13.55 -5.55
CA ALA A 45 2.28 12.91 -4.74
C ALA A 45 1.82 11.50 -4.38
N GLU A 46 2.61 10.48 -4.74
CA GLU A 46 2.16 9.09 -4.70
C GLU A 46 1.77 8.63 -3.28
N SER A 47 0.60 7.98 -3.16
CA SER A 47 0.21 7.28 -1.93
C SER A 47 1.24 6.20 -1.57
N PRO A 48 1.34 5.78 -0.29
CA PRO A 48 2.24 4.70 0.11
C PRO A 48 2.08 3.43 -0.73
N GLY A 49 0.84 3.01 -1.04
CA GLY A 49 0.57 1.85 -1.89
C GLY A 49 1.04 2.03 -3.32
N GLN A 50 0.89 3.24 -3.86
CA GLN A 50 1.37 3.57 -5.20
C GLN A 50 2.90 3.52 -5.26
N LYS A 51 3.60 4.10 -4.27
CA LYS A 51 5.08 4.04 -4.18
C LYS A 51 5.59 2.60 -4.20
N ILE A 52 4.98 1.72 -3.41
CA ILE A 52 5.36 0.30 -3.34
C ILE A 52 5.09 -0.41 -4.67
N ALA A 53 3.91 -0.18 -5.27
CA ALA A 53 3.57 -0.77 -6.57
C ALA A 53 4.53 -0.32 -7.69
N ASP A 54 4.91 0.95 -7.70
CA ASP A 54 5.87 1.53 -8.65
C ASP A 54 7.27 0.94 -8.48
N ALA A 55 7.72 0.76 -7.24
CA ALA A 55 8.95 0.04 -6.95
C ALA A 55 8.89 -1.41 -7.43
N LEU A 56 7.76 -2.10 -7.22
CA LEU A 56 7.57 -3.49 -7.62
C LEU A 56 7.45 -3.70 -9.13
N ARG A 57 7.04 -2.67 -9.89
CA ARG A 57 7.11 -2.69 -11.35
C ARG A 57 8.55 -2.66 -11.87
N ARG A 58 9.48 -2.06 -11.11
CA ARG A 58 10.91 -1.98 -11.48
C ARG A 58 11.71 -3.18 -10.99
N SER A 59 11.37 -3.74 -9.84
CA SER A 59 12.05 -4.89 -9.24
C SER A 59 11.05 -5.78 -8.50
N PRO A 60 11.13 -7.12 -8.57
CA PRO A 60 10.19 -8.01 -7.89
C PRO A 60 10.29 -7.99 -6.36
N VAL A 61 11.29 -7.29 -5.79
CA VAL A 61 11.49 -7.18 -4.33
C VAL A 61 11.62 -5.71 -3.95
N HIS A 62 10.71 -5.25 -3.11
CA HIS A 62 10.74 -3.97 -2.43
C HIS A 62 11.01 -4.19 -0.93
N VAL A 63 12.00 -3.48 -0.40
CA VAL A 63 12.36 -3.46 1.02
C VAL A 63 12.27 -2.02 1.49
N ASP A 64 11.46 -1.77 2.51
CA ASP A 64 11.35 -0.45 3.12
C ASP A 64 12.72 -0.02 3.70
N PRO A 65 13.12 1.26 3.57
CA PRO A 65 14.39 1.74 4.10
C PRO A 65 14.65 1.41 5.57
N SER A 66 13.60 1.37 6.40
CA SER A 66 13.71 1.01 7.81
C SER A 66 14.16 -0.44 8.05
N LEU A 67 13.96 -1.34 7.07
CA LEU A 67 14.32 -2.76 7.15
C LEU A 67 15.69 -3.08 6.55
N THR A 68 16.47 -2.09 6.10
CA THR A 68 17.78 -2.30 5.46
C THR A 68 18.82 -2.95 6.37
N SER A 69 18.66 -2.86 7.69
CA SER A 69 19.49 -3.59 8.66
C SER A 69 19.10 -5.06 8.79
N ALA A 70 17.89 -5.45 8.39
CA ALA A 70 17.37 -6.81 8.46
C ALA A 70 17.44 -7.54 7.11
N VAL A 71 17.37 -6.78 6.01
CA VAL A 71 17.51 -7.26 4.64
C VAL A 71 18.43 -6.30 3.91
N ASP A 72 19.68 -6.73 3.71
CA ASP A 72 20.65 -5.92 2.97
C ASP A 72 20.44 -5.98 1.44
N ALA A 73 21.20 -5.15 0.72
CA ALA A 73 21.08 -5.05 -0.73
C ALA A 73 21.51 -6.34 -1.46
N GLU A 74 22.37 -7.17 -0.88
CA GLU A 74 22.80 -8.44 -1.48
C GLU A 74 21.68 -9.48 -1.37
N GLN A 75 21.09 -9.63 -0.19
CA GLN A 75 19.93 -10.47 0.06
C GLN A 75 18.74 -10.08 -0.81
N GLN A 76 18.49 -8.77 -0.98
CA GLN A 76 17.44 -8.28 -1.88
C GLN A 76 17.71 -8.71 -3.34
N ARG A 77 18.96 -8.60 -3.82
CA ARG A 77 19.34 -9.05 -5.16
C ARG A 77 19.21 -10.56 -5.33
N GLU A 78 19.57 -11.34 -4.32
CA GLU A 78 19.44 -12.80 -4.33
C GLU A 78 17.98 -13.22 -4.45
N LEU A 79 17.09 -12.64 -3.64
CA LEU A 79 15.64 -12.88 -3.72
C LEU A 79 15.09 -12.52 -5.09
N ALA A 80 15.48 -11.37 -5.63
CA ALA A 80 15.04 -10.94 -6.96
C ALA A 80 15.52 -11.91 -8.06
N ALA A 81 16.74 -12.44 -7.95
CA ALA A 81 17.25 -13.45 -8.86
C ALA A 81 16.50 -14.79 -8.74
N ARG A 82 16.18 -15.22 -7.51
CA ARG A 82 15.38 -16.43 -7.25
C ARG A 82 13.99 -16.34 -7.86
N ILE A 83 13.30 -15.22 -7.65
CA ILE A 83 11.97 -14.96 -8.25
C ILE A 83 12.03 -15.02 -9.78
N ARG A 84 13.04 -14.40 -10.40
CA ARG A 84 13.19 -14.45 -11.87
C ARG A 84 13.42 -15.87 -12.38
N ARG A 85 14.11 -16.72 -11.62
CA ARG A 85 14.34 -18.13 -12.00
C ARG A 85 13.09 -18.99 -11.91
N SER A 86 12.22 -18.77 -10.91
CA SER A 86 10.99 -19.56 -10.75
C SER A 86 9.97 -19.33 -11.87
N ARG A 87 10.08 -18.20 -12.60
CA ARG A 87 9.15 -17.76 -13.67
C ARG A 87 7.70 -17.55 -13.19
N LEU A 88 7.47 -17.55 -11.88
CA LEU A 88 6.19 -17.26 -11.27
C LEU A 88 6.03 -15.75 -11.08
N PRO A 89 4.78 -15.21 -11.06
CA PRO A 89 4.53 -13.79 -10.88
C PRO A 89 4.65 -13.36 -9.40
N ILE A 90 5.71 -13.84 -8.73
CA ILE A 90 6.00 -13.55 -7.33
C ILE A 90 6.54 -12.13 -7.19
N ARG A 91 6.05 -11.43 -6.17
CA ARG A 91 6.50 -10.10 -5.78
C ARG A 91 6.61 -10.09 -4.25
N VAL A 92 7.57 -9.34 -3.73
CA VAL A 92 7.87 -9.29 -2.30
C VAL A 92 7.86 -7.84 -1.84
N ALA A 93 6.96 -7.49 -0.91
CA ALA A 93 6.90 -6.18 -0.29
C ALA A 93 7.19 -6.31 1.21
N LEU A 94 8.45 -6.08 1.59
CA LEU A 94 8.86 -6.05 2.99
C LEU A 94 8.69 -4.63 3.50
N VAL A 95 7.54 -4.38 4.12
CA VAL A 95 7.18 -3.10 4.73
C VAL A 95 6.72 -3.39 6.16
N PRO A 96 7.18 -2.63 7.16
CA PRO A 96 6.69 -2.75 8.52
C PRO A 96 5.18 -2.55 8.58
N LEU A 97 4.49 -3.44 9.26
CA LEU A 97 3.05 -3.37 9.47
C LEU A 97 2.78 -2.98 10.92
N VAL A 98 2.16 -1.82 11.11
CA VAL A 98 1.83 -1.28 12.43
C VAL A 98 0.40 -0.77 12.43
N GLU A 99 -0.29 -0.95 13.56
CA GLU A 99 -1.62 -0.37 13.72
C GLU A 99 -1.55 1.15 13.49
N GLY A 100 -2.28 1.61 12.46
CA GLY A 100 -2.31 3.01 12.03
C GLY A 100 -1.40 3.44 10.91
N ASP A 101 -0.70 2.51 10.28
CA ASP A 101 -0.23 2.71 8.92
C ASP A 101 -1.41 2.73 7.91
N SER A 102 -1.09 2.89 6.63
CA SER A 102 -2.06 2.86 5.52
C SER A 102 -2.79 1.53 5.35
N TRP A 103 -2.37 0.48 6.05
CA TRP A 103 -2.85 -0.90 5.96
C TRP A 103 -3.60 -1.34 7.23
N GLY A 104 -3.62 -0.50 8.27
CA GLY A 104 -4.11 -0.86 9.60
C GLY A 104 -3.32 -1.99 10.24
N GLY A 105 -2.04 -2.14 9.90
CA GLY A 105 -1.17 -3.23 10.34
C GLY A 105 -1.51 -4.60 9.75
N LYS A 106 -2.34 -4.67 8.69
CA LYS A 106 -2.82 -5.93 8.11
C LYS A 106 -2.06 -6.27 6.82
N PRO A 107 -1.38 -7.43 6.74
CA PRO A 107 -0.66 -7.83 5.53
C PRO A 107 -1.59 -8.09 4.35
N GLU A 108 -2.80 -8.58 4.61
CA GLU A 108 -3.81 -8.82 3.59
C GLU A 108 -4.21 -7.52 2.89
N GLN A 109 -4.33 -6.43 3.66
CA GLN A 109 -4.71 -5.10 3.15
C GLN A 109 -3.58 -4.51 2.30
N LEU A 110 -2.33 -4.57 2.79
CA LEU A 110 -1.15 -4.19 1.99
C LEU A 110 -1.14 -4.96 0.67
N ALA A 111 -1.37 -6.27 0.73
CA ALA A 111 -1.28 -7.12 -0.43
C ALA A 111 -2.35 -6.85 -1.49
N GLU A 112 -3.60 -6.63 -1.07
CA GLU A 112 -4.68 -6.24 -1.96
C GLU A 112 -4.44 -4.87 -2.60
N VAL A 113 -4.00 -3.87 -1.83
CA VAL A 113 -3.75 -2.53 -2.37
C VAL A 113 -2.64 -2.56 -3.39
N VAL A 114 -1.51 -3.17 -3.07
CA VAL A 114 -0.37 -3.27 -4.00
C VAL A 114 -0.75 -4.04 -5.26
N HIS A 115 -1.49 -5.15 -5.13
CA HIS A 115 -2.00 -5.91 -6.27
C HIS A 115 -2.88 -5.07 -7.21
N ASP A 116 -3.84 -4.32 -6.66
CA ASP A 116 -4.72 -3.45 -7.45
C ASP A 116 -3.94 -2.34 -8.16
N ARG A 117 -2.98 -1.74 -7.45
CA ARG A 117 -2.12 -0.66 -7.96
C ARG A 117 -1.19 -1.14 -9.07
N MET A 118 -0.82 -2.41 -9.07
CA MET A 118 -0.08 -3.04 -10.16
C MET A 118 -0.97 -3.48 -11.33
N GLY A 119 -2.28 -3.25 -11.26
CA GLY A 119 -3.23 -3.50 -12.36
C GLY A 119 -4.15 -4.70 -12.17
N GLY A 120 -4.03 -5.47 -11.07
CA GLY A 120 -4.97 -6.54 -10.73
C GLY A 120 -4.85 -7.84 -11.54
N GLY A 121 -3.71 -8.07 -12.20
CA GLY A 121 -3.44 -9.30 -12.95
C GLY A 121 -2.89 -10.44 -12.09
N PRO A 122 -2.66 -11.65 -12.65
CA PRO A 122 -2.13 -12.78 -11.91
C PRO A 122 -0.84 -12.44 -11.14
N SER A 123 -0.80 -12.77 -9.85
CA SER A 123 0.30 -12.41 -8.97
C SER A 123 0.34 -13.25 -7.71
N ILE A 124 1.52 -13.39 -7.13
CA ILE A 124 1.73 -13.91 -5.79
C ILE A 124 2.47 -12.81 -5.03
N LEU A 125 1.89 -12.25 -3.97
CA LEU A 125 2.55 -11.23 -3.16
C LEU A 125 2.91 -11.81 -1.79
N ILE A 126 4.19 -11.70 -1.43
CA ILE A 126 4.72 -12.04 -0.11
C ILE A 126 4.99 -10.75 0.65
N THR A 127 4.57 -10.71 1.91
CA THR A 127 4.70 -9.57 2.83
C THR A 127 5.19 -10.06 4.19
N LEU A 128 5.51 -9.14 5.11
CA LEU A 128 5.64 -9.50 6.52
C LEU A 128 4.29 -9.97 7.08
N GLY A 129 4.30 -10.86 8.07
CA GLY A 129 3.08 -11.42 8.67
C GLY A 129 2.53 -10.57 9.82
N ASN A 130 1.51 -11.11 10.49
CA ASN A 130 0.87 -10.46 11.65
C ASN A 130 1.71 -10.60 12.94
N TYR A 131 2.65 -11.54 12.96
CA TYR A 131 3.48 -11.83 14.12
C TYR A 131 4.96 -11.50 13.84
N PRO A 132 5.76 -11.24 14.89
CA PRO A 132 7.20 -11.14 14.74
C PRO A 132 7.77 -12.38 14.05
N ASP A 133 8.66 -12.17 13.09
CA ASP A 133 9.29 -13.20 12.26
C ASP A 133 8.34 -14.04 11.39
N ASP A 134 7.08 -13.63 11.25
CA ASP A 134 6.13 -14.26 10.34
C ASP A 134 6.16 -13.58 8.95
N ILE A 135 5.75 -14.33 7.93
CA ILE A 135 5.54 -13.82 6.57
C ILE A 135 4.15 -14.26 6.11
N SER A 136 3.49 -13.39 5.35
CA SER A 136 2.20 -13.70 4.74
C SER A 136 2.34 -13.75 3.23
N ALA A 137 1.59 -14.61 2.57
CA ALA A 137 1.52 -14.65 1.13
C ALA A 137 0.07 -14.78 0.65
N ARG A 138 -0.21 -14.06 -0.43
CA ARG A 138 -1.51 -14.10 -1.10
C ARG A 138 -1.31 -14.24 -2.60
N GLU A 139 -2.20 -14.99 -3.25
CA GLU A 139 -2.12 -15.27 -4.68
C GLU A 139 -3.44 -14.98 -5.39
N TRP A 140 -3.32 -14.58 -6.64
CA TRP A 140 -4.41 -14.27 -7.56
C TRP A 140 -4.16 -14.93 -8.91
N PRO A 141 -5.09 -15.75 -9.44
CA PRO A 141 -6.24 -16.33 -8.72
C PRO A 141 -5.81 -17.21 -7.55
N SER A 142 -6.68 -17.37 -6.55
CA SER A 142 -6.39 -18.17 -5.35
C SER A 142 -6.25 -19.66 -5.65
N GLY A 143 -5.35 -20.34 -4.94
CA GLY A 143 -5.21 -21.81 -4.95
C GLY A 143 -4.30 -22.37 -6.04
N ALA A 144 -3.66 -21.53 -6.84
CA ALA A 144 -2.78 -21.98 -7.93
C ALA A 144 -1.46 -22.59 -7.43
N HIS A 145 -0.86 -21.98 -6.41
CA HIS A 145 0.44 -22.39 -5.85
C HIS A 145 0.38 -22.59 -4.33
N GLN A 146 -0.81 -22.50 -3.72
CA GLN A 146 -1.02 -22.68 -2.28
C GLN A 146 -0.16 -21.68 -1.48
N ALA A 147 0.01 -20.46 -2.01
CA ALA A 147 0.97 -19.50 -1.48
C ALA A 147 0.77 -19.16 -0.01
N PHE A 148 -0.50 -19.07 0.43
CA PHE A 148 -0.84 -18.83 1.83
C PHE A 148 -0.25 -19.92 2.75
N HIS A 149 -0.52 -21.20 2.48
CA HIS A 149 0.03 -22.29 3.28
C HIS A 149 1.54 -22.43 3.11
N ALA A 150 2.09 -22.10 1.95
CA ALA A 150 3.53 -22.06 1.73
C ALA A 150 4.24 -21.08 2.67
N ALA A 151 3.72 -19.85 2.81
CA ALA A 151 4.24 -18.87 3.75
C ALA A 151 4.00 -19.29 5.21
N ALA A 152 2.78 -19.71 5.54
CA ALA A 152 2.42 -20.14 6.90
C ALA A 152 3.26 -21.33 7.39
N ALA A 153 3.63 -22.26 6.49
CA ALA A 153 4.46 -23.41 6.85
C ALA A 153 5.87 -23.01 7.31
N VAL A 154 6.42 -21.90 6.78
CA VAL A 154 7.75 -21.39 7.16
C VAL A 154 7.79 -21.05 8.65
N PHE A 155 6.69 -20.51 9.21
CA PHE A 155 6.60 -20.17 10.62
C PHE A 155 6.78 -21.39 11.55
N PHE A 156 6.26 -22.55 11.14
CA PHE A 156 6.28 -23.77 11.95
C PHE A 156 7.55 -24.63 11.76
N GLN A 157 8.44 -24.27 10.83
CA GLN A 157 9.68 -25.00 10.57
C GLN A 157 10.75 -24.72 11.64
N LYS A 158 11.34 -25.79 12.20
CA LYS A 158 12.33 -25.68 13.29
C LYS A 158 13.62 -24.98 12.85
N ASP A 159 14.06 -25.24 11.62
CA ASP A 159 15.25 -24.66 10.97
C ASP A 159 15.06 -23.19 10.54
N MET A 160 13.82 -22.70 10.59
CA MET A 160 13.47 -21.30 10.34
C MET A 160 13.35 -20.47 11.61
N LYS A 161 13.42 -21.07 12.80
CA LYS A 161 13.39 -20.31 14.06
C LYS A 161 14.58 -19.35 14.16
N GLY A 162 14.30 -18.07 14.41
CA GLY A 162 15.31 -17.02 14.43
C GLY A 162 15.89 -16.65 13.06
N ALA A 163 15.38 -17.22 11.96
CA ALA A 163 15.80 -16.82 10.62
C ALA A 163 15.30 -15.39 10.32
N GLY A 164 16.15 -14.59 9.68
CA GLY A 164 15.77 -13.25 9.21
C GLY A 164 14.76 -13.29 8.04
N PRO A 165 14.14 -12.14 7.72
CA PRO A 165 13.07 -12.06 6.72
C PRO A 165 13.48 -12.61 5.35
N ALA A 166 14.69 -12.31 4.87
CA ALA A 166 15.16 -12.75 3.56
C ALA A 166 15.19 -14.28 3.43
N LYS A 167 15.69 -14.98 4.45
CA LYS A 167 15.76 -16.45 4.46
C LYS A 167 14.37 -17.08 4.49
N ARG A 168 13.44 -16.49 5.25
CA ARG A 168 12.03 -16.95 5.32
C ARG A 168 11.32 -16.77 3.99
N VAL A 169 11.50 -15.63 3.33
CA VAL A 169 10.94 -15.36 1.99
C VAL A 169 11.52 -16.33 0.96
N ALA A 170 12.84 -16.56 0.98
CA ALA A 170 13.46 -17.54 0.10
C ALA A 170 12.86 -18.94 0.27
N ARG A 171 12.63 -19.36 1.52
CA ARG A 171 11.98 -20.64 1.83
C ARG A 171 10.54 -20.71 1.35
N ALA A 172 9.76 -19.64 1.50
CA ALA A 172 8.39 -19.58 0.98
C ALA A 172 8.37 -19.68 -0.55
N ILE A 173 9.29 -19.00 -1.25
CA ILE A 173 9.42 -19.08 -2.71
C ILE A 173 9.66 -20.54 -3.15
N ASP A 174 10.52 -21.28 -2.46
CA ASP A 174 10.80 -22.68 -2.79
C ASP A 174 9.56 -23.58 -2.65
N ILE A 175 8.73 -23.33 -1.63
CA ILE A 175 7.49 -24.09 -1.40
C ILE A 175 6.40 -23.70 -2.44
N ILE A 176 6.31 -22.41 -2.78
CA ILE A 176 5.41 -21.88 -3.81
C ILE A 176 5.77 -22.46 -5.18
N GLU A 177 7.06 -22.51 -5.51
CA GLU A 177 7.55 -23.10 -6.76
C GLU A 177 7.23 -24.59 -6.85
N ALA A 178 7.32 -25.31 -5.74
CA ALA A 178 6.93 -26.71 -5.67
C ALA A 178 5.39 -26.93 -5.70
N GLY A 179 4.58 -25.89 -5.46
CA GLY A 179 3.12 -25.96 -5.48
C GLY A 179 2.52 -26.90 -4.43
N ASN A 180 3.23 -27.15 -3.32
CA ASN A 180 2.86 -28.14 -2.30
C ASN A 180 2.69 -27.54 -0.89
N GLY A 181 2.35 -26.25 -0.82
CA GLY A 181 2.15 -25.50 0.42
C GLY A 181 1.30 -26.22 1.46
N ASP A 182 0.17 -26.79 1.07
CA ASP A 182 -0.77 -27.51 1.94
C ASP A 182 -0.08 -28.71 2.62
N THR A 183 0.67 -29.49 1.84
CA THR A 183 1.38 -30.67 2.33
C THR A 183 2.50 -30.28 3.30
N VAL A 184 3.25 -29.23 2.97
CA VAL A 184 4.34 -28.73 3.81
C VAL A 184 3.78 -28.13 5.11
N TYR A 185 2.68 -27.39 5.04
CA TYR A 185 1.97 -26.83 6.18
C TYR A 185 1.46 -27.92 7.11
N ALA A 186 0.69 -28.89 6.60
CA ALA A 186 0.14 -29.98 7.39
C ALA A 186 1.24 -30.77 8.14
N ARG A 187 2.38 -31.02 7.46
CA ARG A 187 3.55 -31.66 8.10
C ARG A 187 4.16 -30.80 9.20
N ALA A 188 4.29 -29.50 8.97
CA ALA A 188 4.88 -28.57 9.93
C ALA A 188 3.98 -28.38 11.17
N THR A 189 2.66 -28.52 11.03
CA THR A 189 1.69 -28.35 12.12
C THR A 189 1.23 -29.64 12.80
N ALA A 190 1.61 -30.82 12.28
CA ALA A 190 1.13 -32.12 12.78
C ALA A 190 1.33 -32.35 14.29
N GLY A 191 2.31 -31.70 14.91
CA GLY A 191 2.62 -31.81 16.35
C GLY A 191 1.97 -30.77 17.26
N LEU A 192 1.19 -29.80 16.74
CA LEU A 192 0.67 -28.68 17.55
C LEU A 192 -0.53 -29.04 18.44
N GLY A 193 -1.18 -30.18 18.19
CA GLY A 193 -2.32 -30.68 18.96
C GLY A 193 -2.07 -32.00 19.71
N ALA A 194 -0.84 -32.52 19.68
CA ALA A 194 -0.53 -33.76 20.40
C ALA A 194 -0.50 -33.48 21.92
N PRO A 195 -1.16 -34.31 22.75
CA PRO A 195 -1.04 -34.21 24.20
C PRO A 195 0.43 -34.18 24.60
N LYS A 196 0.80 -33.21 25.45
CA LYS A 196 2.15 -33.13 26.00
C LYS A 196 2.46 -34.48 26.65
N PRO A 197 3.57 -35.17 26.32
CA PRO A 197 3.86 -36.45 26.95
C PRO A 197 3.95 -36.23 28.45
N THR A 198 3.04 -36.82 29.21
CA THR A 198 3.23 -37.04 30.63
C THR A 198 4.48 -37.90 30.73
N GLN A 199 5.53 -37.36 31.35
CA GLN A 199 6.69 -38.15 31.73
C GLN A 199 6.26 -39.11 32.83
N ASP A 200 5.71 -40.26 32.46
CA ASP A 200 5.49 -41.48 33.25
C ASP A 200 5.05 -42.51 32.18
N THR A 201 5.74 -43.58 31.84
CA THR A 201 6.53 -44.53 32.63
C THR A 201 7.66 -45.11 31.77
N ALA A 202 8.87 -45.19 32.32
CA ALA A 202 9.91 -46.08 31.81
C ALA A 202 9.80 -47.37 32.63
N ASP A 203 9.08 -48.36 32.10
CA ASP A 203 9.10 -49.72 32.62
C ASP A 203 10.39 -50.40 32.15
N GLY A 204 11.39 -50.40 33.03
CA GLY A 204 12.58 -51.24 32.96
C GLY A 204 12.62 -52.14 34.19
N ALA A 205 12.26 -53.41 34.00
CA ALA A 205 12.30 -54.46 35.02
C ALA A 205 13.73 -54.71 35.53
N GLY A 206 13.87 -54.87 36.85
CA GLY A 206 15.15 -55.24 37.47
C GLY A 206 15.13 -55.31 39.00
N ALA A 207 14.64 -56.44 39.51
CA ALA A 207 15.05 -57.12 40.74
C ALA A 207 15.24 -56.33 42.07
N GLY A 208 14.37 -56.65 43.03
CA GLY A 208 14.77 -57.05 44.38
C GLY A 208 15.26 -55.95 45.33
N ALA A 209 14.41 -55.53 46.27
CA ALA A 209 14.90 -55.00 47.54
C ALA A 209 13.90 -55.25 48.68
N LYS A 210 14.44 -55.81 49.74
CA LYS A 210 13.87 -55.98 51.07
C LYS A 210 13.35 -54.64 51.63
N ALA A 211 12.29 -54.72 52.43
CA ALA A 211 11.90 -53.65 53.35
C ALA A 211 13.07 -53.28 54.29
N PRO A 212 13.20 -51.98 54.62
CA PRO A 212 13.30 -51.66 56.03
C PRO A 212 12.42 -50.47 56.44
N SER A 213 11.66 -50.71 57.52
CA SER A 213 11.54 -49.89 58.72
C SER A 213 11.57 -48.36 58.57
N ALA A 214 10.41 -47.75 58.75
CA ALA A 214 10.27 -46.35 59.09
C ALA A 214 10.81 -46.05 60.49
N HIS A 215 11.84 -45.19 60.61
CA HIS A 215 12.06 -44.38 61.82
C HIS A 215 12.66 -43.02 61.40
N GLY A 216 11.81 -42.00 61.28
CA GLY A 216 12.21 -40.61 60.99
C GLY A 216 11.22 -39.63 61.62
N SER A 217 11.71 -38.90 62.62
CA SER A 217 10.99 -37.99 63.53
C SER A 217 10.01 -37.00 62.83
N PRO A 218 8.83 -36.70 63.44
CA PRO A 218 7.79 -35.85 62.84
C PRO A 218 8.24 -34.41 62.52
N VAL A 219 9.38 -33.96 63.04
CA VAL A 219 9.91 -32.60 62.83
C VAL A 219 10.47 -32.40 61.41
N VAL A 220 10.98 -33.46 60.76
CA VAL A 220 11.55 -33.37 59.40
C VAL A 220 10.46 -33.32 58.31
N ARG A 221 9.24 -33.76 58.64
CA ARG A 221 8.08 -33.76 57.72
C ARG A 221 7.41 -32.38 57.60
N LEU A 222 7.52 -31.50 58.60
CA LEU A 222 6.96 -30.14 58.51
C LEU A 222 7.87 -29.16 57.75
N LEU A 223 9.19 -29.31 57.83
CA LEU A 223 10.14 -28.41 57.15
C LEU A 223 10.21 -28.62 55.63
N SER A 224 9.92 -29.84 55.14
CA SER A 224 9.91 -30.16 53.71
C SER A 224 8.62 -29.70 52.99
N LEU A 225 7.53 -29.47 53.72
CA LEU A 225 6.22 -29.07 53.17
C LEU A 225 6.10 -27.57 52.91
N VAL A 226 6.94 -26.72 53.50
CA VAL A 226 6.90 -25.26 53.31
C VAL A 226 8.13 -24.75 52.54
N VAL A 227 9.31 -25.29 52.82
CA VAL A 227 10.56 -24.82 52.17
C VAL A 227 10.66 -25.30 50.72
N GLY A 228 10.17 -26.51 50.43
CA GLY A 228 10.16 -27.08 49.07
C GLY A 228 9.36 -26.24 48.07
N PRO A 229 8.07 -25.91 48.34
CA PRO A 229 7.26 -25.08 47.46
C PRO A 229 7.82 -23.66 47.28
N VAL A 230 8.35 -23.05 48.35
CA VAL A 230 8.90 -21.70 48.30
C VAL A 230 10.18 -21.64 47.46
N LEU A 231 11.08 -22.61 47.60
CA LEU A 231 12.27 -22.70 46.76
C LEU A 231 11.94 -23.01 45.30
N LEU A 232 10.90 -23.81 45.05
CA LEU A 232 10.45 -24.13 43.69
C LEU A 232 9.78 -22.92 43.02
N LEU A 233 8.98 -22.15 43.76
CA LEU A 233 8.41 -20.88 43.29
C LEU A 233 9.48 -19.81 43.07
N ALA A 234 10.51 -19.73 43.93
CA ALA A 234 11.64 -18.82 43.76
C ALA A 234 12.49 -19.21 42.54
N ALA A 235 12.75 -20.50 42.34
CA ALA A 235 13.46 -21.00 41.17
C ALA A 235 12.67 -20.76 39.88
N VAL A 236 11.36 -21.03 39.87
CA VAL A 236 10.47 -20.74 38.73
C VAL A 236 10.40 -19.23 38.48
N GLY A 237 10.27 -18.41 39.52
CA GLY A 237 10.26 -16.95 39.41
C GLY A 237 11.58 -16.41 38.84
N LEU A 238 12.72 -16.93 39.29
CA LEU A 238 14.03 -16.56 38.77
C LEU A 238 14.22 -17.04 37.32
N LEU A 239 13.72 -18.22 36.97
CA LEU A 239 13.79 -18.77 35.61
C LEU A 239 12.87 -18.02 34.64
N LEU A 240 11.68 -17.59 35.09
CA LEU A 240 10.76 -16.73 34.35
C LEU A 240 11.32 -15.31 34.20
N ARG A 241 12.02 -14.79 35.22
CA ARG A 241 12.69 -13.48 35.18
C ARG A 241 13.92 -13.50 34.28
N ARG A 242 14.68 -14.60 34.28
CA ARG A 242 15.80 -14.82 33.36
C ARG A 242 15.31 -15.07 31.93
N ARG A 243 14.22 -15.83 31.75
CA ARG A 243 13.56 -16.01 30.45
C ARG A 243 12.98 -14.73 29.91
N SER A 244 12.35 -13.87 30.70
CA SER A 244 11.84 -12.56 30.24
C SER A 244 12.98 -11.62 29.86
N ARG A 245 14.04 -11.52 30.67
CA ARG A 245 15.24 -10.73 30.31
C ARG A 245 16.00 -11.27 29.09
N LEU A 246 15.99 -12.58 28.87
CA LEU A 246 16.52 -13.19 27.64
C LEU A 246 15.53 -13.09 26.47
N ARG A 247 14.22 -12.93 26.73
CA ARG A 247 13.18 -12.69 25.72
C ARG A 247 13.38 -11.33 25.07
N ASP A 248 13.70 -10.32 25.87
CA ASP A 248 14.06 -8.96 25.43
C ASP A 248 15.34 -8.93 24.57
N LEU A 249 16.22 -9.93 24.72
CA LEU A 249 17.43 -10.09 23.89
C LEU A 249 17.21 -10.97 22.64
N SER A 250 16.06 -11.65 22.54
CA SER A 250 15.70 -12.55 21.44
C SER A 250 14.68 -11.96 20.45
N THR A 251 14.47 -10.65 20.47
CA THR A 251 13.83 -9.91 19.37
C THR A 251 14.90 -9.23 18.51
N PRO A 252 15.56 -9.93 17.57
CA PRO A 252 16.60 -9.33 16.74
C PRO A 252 16.11 -8.21 15.81
N PHE A 253 14.80 -7.95 15.70
CA PHE A 253 14.25 -7.00 14.71
C PHE A 253 13.12 -6.09 15.21
N ALA A 254 12.97 -5.88 16.52
CA ALA A 254 12.09 -4.84 17.02
C ALA A 254 12.75 -3.46 16.79
N LEU A 255 12.69 -2.96 15.55
CA LEU A 255 13.04 -1.58 15.24
C LEU A 255 12.24 -0.67 16.18
N PRO A 256 12.90 0.24 16.93
CA PRO A 256 12.20 1.13 17.83
C PRO A 256 11.13 1.93 17.08
N ARG A 257 9.96 2.15 17.71
CA ARG A 257 8.89 2.99 17.15
C ARG A 257 9.38 4.37 16.66
N SER A 258 10.47 4.87 17.23
CA SER A 258 11.13 6.11 16.81
C SER A 258 11.72 6.05 15.40
N VAL A 259 12.27 4.91 14.96
CA VAL A 259 12.81 4.76 13.60
C VAL A 259 11.68 4.85 12.58
N PHE A 260 10.55 4.19 12.83
CA PHE A 260 9.37 4.30 11.97
C PHE A 260 8.70 5.68 12.04
N ALA A 261 8.79 6.38 13.18
CA ALA A 261 8.34 7.76 13.27
C ALA A 261 9.23 8.69 12.42
N ALA A 262 10.55 8.52 12.47
CA ALA A 262 11.49 9.28 11.67
C ALA A 262 11.32 9.03 10.16
N ALA A 263 11.14 7.76 9.75
CA ALA A 263 10.87 7.42 8.35
C ALA A 263 9.57 8.06 7.84
N ARG A 264 8.48 7.99 8.63
CA ARG A 264 7.22 8.66 8.29
C ARG A 264 7.35 10.18 8.25
N GLN A 265 8.13 10.77 9.16
CA GLN A 265 8.41 12.19 9.16
C GLN A 265 9.20 12.62 7.91
N ALA A 266 10.17 11.82 7.47
CA ALA A 266 10.90 12.07 6.23
C ALA A 266 9.99 11.96 4.99
N ASP A 267 9.09 10.97 4.95
CA ASP A 267 8.08 10.84 3.91
C ASP A 267 7.12 12.04 3.87
N GLU A 268 6.70 12.54 5.04
CA GLU A 268 5.86 13.72 5.15
C GLU A 268 6.60 15.00 4.73
N ALA A 269 7.86 15.16 5.10
CA ALA A 269 8.69 16.29 4.67
C ALA A 269 8.80 16.33 3.15
N GLY A 270 9.12 15.20 2.51
CA GLY A 270 9.18 15.12 1.05
C GLY A 270 7.81 15.28 0.36
N LEU A 271 6.70 15.03 1.07
CA LEU A 271 5.36 15.35 0.59
C LEU A 271 5.07 16.86 0.68
N ARG A 272 5.52 17.51 1.76
CA ARG A 272 5.39 18.96 1.97
C ARG A 272 6.19 19.74 0.94
N ASP A 273 7.42 19.33 0.64
CA ASP A 273 8.25 19.97 -0.38
C ASP A 273 7.58 19.94 -1.76
N ARG A 274 7.01 18.78 -2.13
CA ARG A 274 6.22 18.65 -3.36
C ARG A 274 4.94 19.49 -3.35
N ALA A 275 4.25 19.56 -2.21
CA ALA A 275 3.07 20.41 -2.09
C ALA A 275 3.43 21.90 -2.29
N ALA A 276 4.57 22.35 -1.75
CA ALA A 276 5.08 23.71 -1.95
C ALA A 276 5.39 23.98 -3.42
N GLU A 277 6.09 23.05 -4.10
CA GLU A 277 6.37 23.15 -5.54
C GLU A 277 5.08 23.26 -6.36
N GLU A 278 4.07 22.43 -6.06
CA GLU A 278 2.78 22.47 -6.75
C GLU A 278 2.03 23.79 -6.56
N VAL A 279 2.08 24.38 -5.37
CA VAL A 279 1.49 25.70 -5.09
C VAL A 279 2.19 26.79 -5.90
N VAL A 280 3.53 26.80 -5.92
CA VAL A 280 4.29 27.75 -6.75
C VAL A 280 3.92 27.61 -8.22
N ARG A 281 3.87 26.36 -8.71
CA ARG A 281 3.53 26.07 -10.10
C ARG A 281 2.12 26.53 -10.45
N LEU A 282 1.12 26.30 -9.59
CA LEU A 282 -0.22 26.84 -9.80
C LEU A 282 -0.21 28.38 -9.87
N GLY A 283 0.56 29.05 -9.02
CA GLY A 283 0.70 30.51 -9.07
C GLY A 283 1.28 31.01 -10.40
N GLU A 284 2.26 30.32 -10.96
CA GLU A 284 2.83 30.59 -12.29
C GLU A 284 1.83 30.33 -13.42
N GLU A 285 1.13 29.20 -13.37
CA GLU A 285 0.05 28.84 -14.31
C GLU A 285 -1.05 29.92 -14.30
N ALA A 286 -1.50 30.37 -13.12
CA ALA A 286 -2.54 31.38 -12.99
C ALA A 286 -2.09 32.77 -13.50
N ARG A 287 -0.83 33.18 -13.26
CA ARG A 287 -0.28 34.46 -13.74
C ARG A 287 -0.21 34.54 -15.27
N THR A 288 0.01 33.40 -15.93
CA THR A 288 0.18 33.32 -17.39
C THR A 288 -1.09 32.88 -18.11
N ALA A 289 -2.13 32.49 -17.36
CA ALA A 289 -3.38 32.00 -17.90
C ALA A 289 -4.08 33.06 -18.75
N GLN A 290 -4.47 32.66 -19.96
CA GLN A 290 -5.34 33.42 -20.84
C GLN A 290 -6.73 32.80 -20.75
N GLY A 291 -7.69 33.52 -20.17
CA GLY A 291 -9.02 32.98 -19.93
C GLY A 291 -9.98 34.06 -19.42
N ALA A 292 -11.22 33.67 -19.13
CA ALA A 292 -12.18 34.58 -18.51
C ALA A 292 -11.61 35.09 -17.16
N PRO A 293 -11.69 36.40 -16.85
CA PRO A 293 -11.17 36.95 -15.60
C PRO A 293 -11.64 36.20 -14.35
N ALA A 294 -12.92 35.82 -14.30
CA ALA A 294 -13.50 35.05 -13.20
C ALA A 294 -12.93 33.62 -13.04
N SER A 295 -12.39 33.03 -14.11
CA SER A 295 -11.70 31.73 -14.03
C SER A 295 -10.30 31.88 -13.46
N VAL A 296 -9.60 32.96 -13.82
CA VAL A 296 -8.28 33.29 -13.27
C VAL A 296 -8.40 33.66 -11.79
N GLU A 297 -9.41 34.44 -11.43
CA GLU A 297 -9.70 34.80 -10.03
C GLU A 297 -9.94 33.56 -9.17
N ARG A 298 -10.80 32.63 -9.59
CA ARG A 298 -11.01 31.35 -8.89
C ARG A 298 -9.73 30.52 -8.74
N ALA A 299 -8.83 30.57 -9.72
CA ALA A 299 -7.54 29.88 -9.63
C ALA A 299 -6.60 30.54 -8.62
N LEU A 300 -6.59 31.87 -8.56
CA LEU A 300 -5.83 32.65 -7.57
C LEU A 300 -6.39 32.47 -6.15
N ASP A 301 -7.71 32.35 -6.00
CA ASP A 301 -8.36 32.00 -4.73
C ASP A 301 -7.89 30.63 -4.21
N ALA A 302 -7.89 29.63 -5.10
CA ALA A 302 -7.39 28.29 -4.79
C ALA A 302 -5.90 28.29 -4.45
N TYR A 303 -5.08 29.09 -5.17
CA TYR A 303 -3.67 29.29 -4.85
C TYR A 303 -3.47 29.90 -3.46
N ALA A 304 -4.21 30.96 -3.11
CA ALA A 304 -4.12 31.61 -1.80
C ALA A 304 -4.58 30.68 -0.66
N ALA A 305 -5.66 29.93 -0.88
CA ALA A 305 -6.13 28.92 0.06
C ALA A 305 -5.10 27.78 0.23
N ALA A 306 -4.47 27.32 -0.86
CA ALA A 306 -3.46 26.28 -0.83
C ALA A 306 -2.23 26.71 -0.02
N GLY A 307 -1.76 27.95 -0.19
CA GLY A 307 -0.70 28.53 0.64
C GLY A 307 -1.09 28.58 2.13
N THR A 308 -2.31 29.05 2.42
CA THR A 308 -2.84 29.11 3.80
C THR A 308 -2.85 27.74 4.49
N VAL A 309 -3.27 26.69 3.78
CA VAL A 309 -3.30 25.32 4.29
C VAL A 309 -1.88 24.76 4.41
N LEU A 310 -1.00 25.00 3.43
CA LEU A 310 0.39 24.54 3.45
C LEU A 310 1.15 25.08 4.67
N ASP A 311 1.02 26.38 4.95
CA ASP A 311 1.68 27.05 6.07
C ASP A 311 1.25 26.49 7.44
N ARG A 312 0.04 25.96 7.52
CA ARG A 312 -0.59 25.46 8.75
C ARG A 312 -0.72 23.93 8.78
N ALA A 313 -0.19 23.23 7.79
CA ALA A 313 -0.35 21.78 7.65
C ALA A 313 0.32 21.04 8.82
N ARG A 314 -0.40 20.14 9.49
CA ARG A 314 0.10 19.34 10.62
C ARG A 314 0.37 17.87 10.28
N GLY A 315 0.10 17.46 9.04
CA GLY A 315 0.36 16.10 8.59
C GLY A 315 -0.10 15.83 7.16
N VAL A 316 0.02 14.57 6.76
CA VAL A 316 -0.40 14.05 5.45
C VAL A 316 -1.84 14.45 5.05
N PRO A 317 -2.86 14.44 5.95
CA PRO A 317 -4.21 14.86 5.58
C PRO A 317 -4.31 16.30 5.07
N ASP A 318 -3.56 17.24 5.65
CA ASP A 318 -3.53 18.63 5.20
C ASP A 318 -2.77 18.80 3.91
N LEU A 319 -1.63 18.11 3.78
CA LEU A 319 -0.85 18.13 2.55
C LEU A 319 -1.67 17.57 1.38
N ALA A 320 -2.46 16.51 1.60
CA ALA A 320 -3.45 16.04 0.62
C ALA A 320 -4.50 17.11 0.28
N GLY A 321 -4.89 17.95 1.25
CA GLY A 321 -5.76 19.11 1.06
C GLY A 321 -5.14 20.19 0.18
N VAL A 322 -3.84 20.45 0.32
CA VAL A 322 -3.08 21.34 -0.57
C VAL A 322 -3.19 20.86 -2.02
N PHE A 323 -2.95 19.56 -2.29
CA PHE A 323 -3.11 19.03 -3.65
C PHE A 323 -4.55 19.12 -4.16
N ALA A 324 -5.57 18.98 -3.29
CA ALA A 324 -6.96 19.13 -3.67
C ALA A 324 -7.30 20.58 -4.07
N LEU A 325 -6.79 21.57 -3.33
CA LEU A 325 -6.90 22.99 -3.67
C LEU A 325 -6.15 23.31 -4.97
N VAL A 326 -4.94 22.75 -5.16
CA VAL A 326 -4.20 22.89 -6.42
C VAL A 326 -4.99 22.33 -7.60
N ALA A 327 -5.61 21.16 -7.43
CA ALA A 327 -6.45 20.55 -8.45
C ALA A 327 -7.71 21.40 -8.76
N GLU A 328 -8.32 22.01 -7.73
CA GLU A 328 -9.44 22.95 -7.91
C GLU A 328 -9.01 24.19 -8.71
N GLY A 329 -7.85 24.78 -8.40
CA GLY A 329 -7.32 25.93 -9.14
C GLY A 329 -7.02 25.61 -10.60
N ARG A 330 -6.39 24.46 -10.88
CA ARG A 330 -6.16 24.00 -12.26
C ARG A 330 -7.45 23.70 -13.01
N ALA A 331 -8.45 23.15 -12.32
CA ALA A 331 -9.77 22.93 -12.91
C ALA A 331 -10.43 24.26 -13.29
N ALA A 332 -10.23 25.33 -12.53
CA ALA A 332 -10.72 26.66 -12.86
C ALA A 332 -10.05 27.24 -14.12
N LEU A 333 -8.75 26.98 -14.33
CA LEU A 333 -8.00 27.38 -15.53
C LEU A 333 -8.28 26.51 -16.76
N SER A 334 -8.83 25.30 -16.57
CA SER A 334 -9.11 24.38 -17.65
C SER A 334 -10.36 24.78 -18.44
N ALA A 335 -10.28 24.70 -19.77
CA ALA A 335 -11.47 24.78 -20.63
C ALA A 335 -12.36 23.52 -20.52
N ALA A 336 -11.89 22.45 -19.85
CA ALA A 336 -12.66 21.23 -19.66
C ALA A 336 -13.78 21.44 -18.63
N THR A 337 -15.02 21.45 -19.09
CA THR A 337 -16.23 21.73 -18.28
C THR A 337 -16.57 20.65 -17.23
N ALA A 338 -15.79 19.58 -17.11
CA ALA A 338 -16.14 18.40 -16.29
C ALA A 338 -14.97 17.85 -15.46
N ALA A 339 -14.00 18.69 -15.06
CA ALA A 339 -12.93 18.26 -14.17
C ALA A 339 -13.51 17.72 -12.86
N LEU A 340 -13.28 16.43 -12.58
CA LEU A 340 -13.64 15.82 -11.31
C LEU A 340 -12.58 16.15 -10.25
N PRO A 341 -12.96 16.21 -8.96
CA PRO A 341 -12.00 16.40 -7.87
C PRO A 341 -11.06 15.20 -7.76
N LEU A 342 -10.10 15.27 -6.84
CA LEU A 342 -9.24 14.15 -6.51
C LEU A 342 -10.04 12.97 -5.91
N CYS A 343 -9.42 11.79 -5.90
CA CYS A 343 -10.04 10.57 -5.35
C CYS A 343 -10.46 10.76 -3.88
N PHE A 344 -11.75 10.56 -3.61
CA PHE A 344 -12.34 10.63 -2.28
C PHE A 344 -11.65 9.72 -1.27
N PHE A 345 -11.28 8.49 -1.64
CA PHE A 345 -10.68 7.55 -0.69
C PHE A 345 -9.29 8.00 -0.25
N HIS A 346 -8.50 8.53 -1.19
CA HIS A 346 -7.20 9.10 -0.89
C HIS A 346 -6.81 10.09 -2.01
N PRO A 347 -6.75 11.40 -1.74
CA PRO A 347 -6.51 12.43 -2.76
C PRO A 347 -5.18 12.28 -3.51
N LEU A 348 -4.17 11.73 -2.83
CA LEU A 348 -2.86 11.39 -3.38
C LEU A 348 -2.90 10.30 -4.48
N HIS A 349 -4.05 9.68 -4.72
CA HIS A 349 -4.26 8.83 -5.91
C HIS A 349 -4.46 9.63 -7.19
N GLY A 350 -4.63 10.95 -7.10
CA GLY A 350 -4.88 11.82 -8.23
C GLY A 350 -6.36 11.99 -8.59
N PRO A 351 -6.63 12.58 -9.77
CA PRO A 351 -7.99 12.91 -10.21
C PRO A 351 -8.92 11.70 -10.26
N ALA A 352 -10.17 11.91 -9.87
CA ALA A 352 -11.21 10.91 -10.03
C ALA A 352 -11.61 10.77 -11.50
N VAL A 353 -12.07 9.57 -11.87
CA VAL A 353 -12.58 9.27 -13.21
C VAL A 353 -14.10 9.24 -13.26
N ARG A 354 -14.75 9.02 -12.11
CA ARG A 354 -16.22 9.00 -12.01
C ARG A 354 -16.71 9.20 -10.58
N ARG A 355 -17.93 9.75 -10.44
CA ARG A 355 -18.70 9.74 -9.19
C ARG A 355 -19.52 8.45 -9.05
N ILE A 356 -19.41 7.77 -7.91
CA ILE A 356 -20.14 6.54 -7.60
C ILE A 356 -20.96 6.67 -6.32
N PRO A 357 -22.11 5.98 -6.22
CA PRO A 357 -22.72 5.72 -4.93
C PRO A 357 -21.82 4.77 -4.13
N TRP A 358 -21.48 5.15 -2.90
CA TRP A 358 -20.68 4.35 -1.99
C TRP A 358 -21.30 4.41 -0.59
N ARG A 359 -21.19 3.30 0.14
CA ARG A 359 -21.72 3.16 1.50
C ARG A 359 -20.57 2.76 2.42
N PRO A 360 -20.22 3.59 3.43
CA PRO A 360 -19.29 3.18 4.46
C PRO A 360 -19.77 1.91 5.17
N LEU A 361 -18.83 1.04 5.55
CA LEU A 361 -19.14 -0.15 6.32
C LEU A 361 -19.77 0.25 7.66
N GLY A 362 -20.82 -0.46 8.07
CA GLY A 362 -21.55 -0.16 9.31
C GLY A 362 -22.48 1.06 9.25
N ARG A 363 -22.59 1.75 8.11
CA ARG A 363 -23.53 2.88 7.92
C ARG A 363 -24.64 2.53 6.93
N ARG A 364 -25.81 3.14 7.12
CA ARG A 364 -26.96 2.99 6.21
C ARG A 364 -27.04 4.09 5.15
N GLU A 365 -26.33 5.19 5.36
CA GLU A 365 -26.31 6.31 4.43
C GLU A 365 -25.43 6.00 3.22
N GLN A 366 -25.87 6.49 2.06
CA GLN A 366 -25.10 6.40 0.82
C GLN A 366 -24.55 7.77 0.48
N LEU A 367 -23.24 7.83 0.23
CA LEU A 367 -22.55 9.02 -0.24
C LEU A 367 -22.32 8.91 -1.75
N ARG A 368 -22.34 10.05 -2.44
CA ARG A 368 -21.95 10.12 -3.85
C ARG A 368 -20.53 10.66 -3.96
N VAL A 369 -19.56 9.76 -4.11
CA VAL A 369 -18.13 10.07 -3.99
C VAL A 369 -17.42 9.99 -5.34
N ALA A 370 -16.42 10.83 -5.57
CA ALA A 370 -15.55 10.80 -6.75
C ALA A 370 -14.38 9.83 -6.50
N ALA A 371 -14.19 8.83 -7.38
CA ALA A 371 -13.15 7.82 -7.20
C ALA A 371 -12.24 7.71 -8.43
N CYS A 372 -10.95 7.44 -8.20
CA CYS A 372 -10.03 7.03 -9.26
C CYS A 372 -10.37 5.61 -9.75
N GLU A 373 -9.83 5.21 -10.90
CA GLU A 373 -10.12 3.91 -11.53
C GLU A 373 -9.79 2.73 -10.61
N THR A 374 -8.67 2.79 -9.88
CA THR A 374 -8.23 1.74 -8.96
C THR A 374 -9.19 1.56 -7.79
N CYS A 375 -9.56 2.64 -7.09
CA CYS A 375 -10.49 2.55 -5.97
C CYS A 375 -11.90 2.17 -6.43
N LEU A 376 -12.32 2.64 -7.61
CA LEU A 376 -13.57 2.22 -8.25
C LEU A 376 -13.60 0.70 -8.47
N ARG A 377 -12.50 0.10 -8.93
CA ARG A 377 -12.38 -1.36 -9.11
C ARG A 377 -12.45 -2.10 -7.78
N ALA A 378 -11.75 -1.63 -6.76
CA ALA A 378 -11.80 -2.20 -5.40
C ALA A 378 -13.26 -2.23 -4.89
N VAL A 379 -13.96 -1.09 -4.94
CA VAL A 379 -15.37 -1.01 -4.52
C VAL A 379 -16.28 -1.96 -5.31
N ARG A 380 -16.15 -2.00 -6.64
CA ARG A 380 -16.95 -2.90 -7.50
C ARG A 380 -16.72 -4.38 -7.19
N THR A 381 -15.51 -4.74 -6.77
CA THR A 381 -15.14 -6.10 -6.37
C THR A 381 -15.34 -6.37 -4.87
N ARG A 382 -16.07 -5.48 -4.17
CA ARG A 382 -16.40 -5.57 -2.73
C ARG A 382 -15.16 -5.64 -1.83
N ARG A 383 -14.07 -4.99 -2.23
CA ARG A 383 -12.83 -4.85 -1.45
C ARG A 383 -12.67 -3.44 -0.91
N ALA A 384 -11.94 -3.30 0.19
CA ALA A 384 -11.68 -2.01 0.82
C ALA A 384 -10.59 -1.25 0.03
N PRO A 385 -10.88 -0.06 -0.51
CA PRO A 385 -9.85 0.78 -1.13
C PRO A 385 -8.77 1.19 -0.13
N GLU A 386 -7.60 1.59 -0.63
CA GLU A 386 -6.63 2.34 0.19
C GLU A 386 -7.26 3.68 0.58
N VAL A 387 -7.33 3.95 1.89
CA VAL A 387 -7.98 5.13 2.45
C VAL A 387 -6.96 5.98 3.18
N LEU A 388 -7.03 7.29 2.96
CA LEU A 388 -6.27 8.26 3.75
C LEU A 388 -6.78 8.30 5.19
N THR A 389 -5.88 8.18 6.14
CA THR A 389 -6.19 8.24 7.58
C THR A 389 -5.79 9.59 8.16
N ASP A 390 -6.60 10.05 9.13
CA ASP A 390 -6.30 11.17 10.02
C ASP A 390 -6.07 10.64 11.45
N ARG A 391 -5.69 11.51 12.39
CA ARG A 391 -5.46 11.15 13.79
C ARG A 391 -6.53 11.77 14.68
N ARG A 392 -7.21 10.92 15.45
CA ARG A 392 -8.17 11.31 16.49
C ARG A 392 -7.80 10.62 17.80
N ASP A 393 -7.66 11.36 18.89
CA ASP A 393 -7.27 10.81 20.21
C ASP A 393 -5.98 9.97 20.14
N GLY A 394 -5.02 10.39 19.30
CA GLY A 394 -3.78 9.66 19.03
C GLY A 394 -3.91 8.42 18.15
N ARG A 395 -5.14 8.04 17.77
CA ARG A 395 -5.46 6.86 16.96
C ARG A 395 -5.68 7.20 15.48
N PRO A 396 -5.25 6.31 14.58
CA PRO A 396 -5.55 6.38 13.15
C PRO A 396 -7.04 6.13 12.90
N VAL A 397 -7.71 6.99 12.16
CA VAL A 397 -9.08 6.77 11.68
C VAL A 397 -9.18 7.17 10.22
N PRO A 398 -10.01 6.52 9.38
CA PRO A 398 -10.33 7.05 8.06
C PRO A 398 -10.72 8.53 8.17
N TYR A 399 -10.17 9.40 7.32
CA TYR A 399 -10.38 10.85 7.48
C TYR A 399 -11.87 11.23 7.45
N PHE A 400 -12.68 10.51 6.66
CA PHE A 400 -14.13 10.73 6.54
C PHE A 400 -14.94 10.21 7.75
N GLU A 401 -14.30 9.55 8.73
CA GLU A 401 -14.92 9.18 10.00
C GLU A 401 -14.69 10.22 11.10
N VAL A 402 -13.84 11.23 10.84
CA VAL A 402 -13.74 12.41 11.70
C VAL A 402 -15.03 13.23 11.58
N PRO A 403 -15.58 13.80 12.67
CA PRO A 403 -16.75 14.67 12.59
C PRO A 403 -16.53 15.82 11.60
N ALA A 404 -17.56 16.16 10.83
CA ALA A 404 -17.45 17.13 9.75
C ALA A 404 -17.19 18.55 10.28
N GLU A 405 -17.67 18.85 11.48
CA GLU A 405 -17.41 20.08 12.22
C GLU A 405 -15.95 20.23 12.66
N ASP A 406 -15.24 19.12 12.84
CA ASP A 406 -13.86 19.10 13.35
C ASP A 406 -12.81 19.05 12.23
N SER A 407 -13.22 18.73 11.00
CA SER A 407 -12.32 18.57 9.86
C SER A 407 -12.95 19.01 8.55
N LEU A 408 -12.39 20.08 7.97
CA LEU A 408 -12.71 20.54 6.61
C LEU A 408 -12.61 19.39 5.59
N TRP A 409 -11.62 18.51 5.74
CA TRP A 409 -11.40 17.40 4.82
C TRP A 409 -12.48 16.35 4.94
N ALA A 410 -12.91 16.00 6.16
CA ALA A 410 -14.04 15.11 6.38
C ALA A 410 -15.34 15.69 5.81
N ALA A 411 -15.60 16.97 6.05
CA ALA A 411 -16.80 17.65 5.57
C ALA A 411 -16.91 17.72 4.04
N THR A 412 -15.78 17.89 3.36
CA THR A 412 -15.75 18.13 1.90
C THR A 412 -15.36 16.91 1.09
N GLY A 413 -14.80 15.87 1.71
CA GLY A 413 -14.22 14.73 1.00
C GLY A 413 -13.16 15.16 -0.01
N TYR A 414 -12.35 16.18 0.32
CA TYR A 414 -11.38 16.81 -0.57
C TYR A 414 -11.99 17.30 -1.90
N GLY A 415 -13.20 17.87 -1.83
CA GLY A 415 -13.96 18.37 -2.99
C GLY A 415 -14.98 17.38 -3.53
N SER A 416 -14.93 16.11 -3.10
CA SER A 416 -15.86 15.08 -3.54
C SER A 416 -17.29 15.29 -3.04
N LEU A 417 -17.51 15.94 -1.90
CA LEU A 417 -18.82 16.10 -1.27
C LEU A 417 -19.39 17.53 -1.42
N LEU A 418 -18.68 18.41 -2.13
CA LEU A 418 -19.16 19.77 -2.41
C LEU A 418 -20.43 19.73 -3.26
N SER A 419 -21.34 20.66 -2.97
CA SER A 419 -22.67 20.73 -3.58
C SER A 419 -22.87 22.06 -4.32
N GLY A 420 -22.97 22.00 -5.64
CA GLY A 420 -23.21 23.17 -6.49
C GLY A 420 -21.94 23.97 -6.83
N ALA A 421 -22.07 24.90 -7.77
CA ALA A 421 -20.93 25.66 -8.31
C ALA A 421 -20.38 26.75 -7.38
N ALA A 422 -21.16 27.13 -6.36
CA ALA A 422 -20.77 28.17 -5.39
C ALA A 422 -20.03 27.61 -4.15
N ASP A 423 -20.05 26.30 -3.94
CA ASP A 423 -19.36 25.63 -2.84
C ASP A 423 -18.01 25.10 -3.33
N SER A 424 -16.92 25.78 -2.94
CA SER A 424 -15.54 25.46 -3.33
C SER A 424 -14.64 25.25 -2.11
N LEU A 425 -13.59 24.45 -2.25
CA LEU A 425 -12.59 24.26 -1.19
C LEU A 425 -11.92 25.60 -0.85
N ALA A 426 -11.54 26.38 -1.87
CA ALA A 426 -10.93 27.68 -1.69
C ALA A 426 -11.82 28.62 -0.85
N GLY A 427 -13.11 28.68 -1.18
CA GLY A 427 -14.08 29.49 -0.45
C GLY A 427 -14.26 29.04 1.00
N ARG A 428 -14.22 27.73 1.28
CA ARG A 428 -14.28 27.20 2.65
C ARG A 428 -13.06 27.60 3.47
N VAL A 429 -11.86 27.49 2.90
CA VAL A 429 -10.62 27.91 3.56
C VAL A 429 -10.63 29.42 3.83
N GLN A 430 -11.05 30.23 2.86
CA GLN A 430 -11.11 31.70 3.01
C GLN A 430 -12.11 32.16 4.07
N ARG A 431 -13.23 31.43 4.27
CA ARG A 431 -14.17 31.67 5.39
C ARG A 431 -13.60 31.31 6.75
N GLY A 432 -12.47 30.61 6.80
CA GLY A 432 -11.86 30.13 8.02
C GLY A 432 -12.28 28.73 8.43
N ASP A 433 -13.00 27.96 7.59
CA ASP A 433 -13.45 26.61 7.93
C ASP A 433 -12.27 25.64 8.17
N PHE A 434 -11.08 25.98 7.64
CA PHE A 434 -9.83 25.34 8.04
C PHE A 434 -9.36 25.90 9.39
N THR A 435 -10.05 25.50 10.46
CA THR A 435 -9.67 25.81 11.84
C THR A 435 -8.88 24.66 12.47
N ARG A 436 -7.89 25.01 13.29
CA ARG A 436 -7.11 24.06 14.12
C ARG A 436 -7.20 24.46 15.60
N THR A 437 -8.37 24.92 16.04
CA THR A 437 -8.61 25.47 17.39
C THR A 437 -8.93 24.44 18.46
N GLN A 438 -8.87 23.14 18.17
CA GLN A 438 -9.00 22.10 19.19
C GLN A 438 -7.86 21.10 19.06
N ASP A 439 -6.88 21.25 19.95
CA ASP A 439 -6.01 20.17 20.44
C ASP A 439 -6.34 19.92 21.91
#